data_AF-A0A920PLQ3-F1
#
_entry.id   AF-A0A920PLQ3-F1
#
_cell.length_a   1.000
_cell.length_b   1.000
_cell.length_c   1.000
_cell.angle_alpha   90.00
_cell.angle_beta   90.00
_cell.angle_gamma   90.00
#
_symmetry.space_group_name_H-M   'P 1'
#
loop_
_entity.id
_entity.type
_entity.pdbx_description
1 polymer ?
#
loop_
_entity_poly.entity_id
_entity_poly.type
_entity_poly.pdbx_seq_one_letter_code
_entity_poly.pdbx_strand_id
1 'polypeptide(L)'
;MIMDFKLDSAYPMEILDTWQQVIPIYADHERLSAVYADYSFRDGVRSDLKRDIAVREYTPQFDRIHIIEASDSKYASYIGKTIKEAAAASGVDPLDGFWIAELNQGLMLSSVLRS
;
A
#
# COMPACT_ATOMS: atom_id res chain seq x y z
N MET A 1 1.19 -8.44 -17.29
CA MET A 1 2.47 -7.69 -17.16
C MET A 1 2.70 -7.53 -15.67
N ILE A 2 3.92 -7.75 -15.17
CA ILE A 2 4.25 -7.52 -13.75
C ILE A 2 4.70 -6.06 -13.65
N MET A 3 4.12 -5.29 -12.72
CA MET A 3 4.57 -3.94 -12.42
C MET A 3 5.05 -3.89 -10.98
N ASP A 4 6.32 -3.56 -10.83
CA ASP A 4 6.92 -3.26 -9.54
C ASP A 4 6.68 -1.79 -9.25
N PHE A 5 6.15 -1.50 -8.07
CA PHE A 5 5.96 -0.15 -7.60
C PHE A 5 6.43 -0.04 -6.16
N LYS A 6 6.96 1.13 -5.85
CA LYS A 6 7.16 1.56 -4.49
C LYS A 6 5.99 2.43 -4.09
N LEU A 7 5.85 2.57 -2.79
CA LEU A 7 4.71 3.23 -2.18
C LEU A 7 4.80 4.77 -2.32
N ASP A 8 6.02 5.29 -2.55
CA ASP A 8 6.34 6.63 -3.09
C ASP A 8 6.02 6.80 -4.61
N SER A 9 5.38 5.80 -5.23
CA SER A 9 4.87 5.81 -6.62
C SER A 9 3.76 4.77 -6.79
N ALA A 10 2.79 4.77 -5.87
CA ALA A 10 1.65 3.85 -5.87
C ALA A 10 0.59 4.25 -6.91
N TYR A 11 0.92 4.14 -8.20
CA TYR A 11 0.05 4.53 -9.33
C TYR A 11 -1.41 4.05 -9.24
N PRO A 12 -1.73 2.83 -8.73
CA PRO A 12 -3.12 2.41 -8.56
C PRO A 12 -3.92 3.25 -7.55
N MET A 13 -3.25 3.88 -6.60
CA MET A 13 -3.86 4.69 -5.54
C MET A 13 -3.99 6.16 -5.92
N GLU A 14 -3.25 6.63 -6.92
CA GLU A 14 -3.29 8.04 -7.35
C GLU A 14 -4.67 8.48 -7.82
N ILE A 15 -5.55 7.56 -8.21
CA ILE A 15 -6.91 7.90 -8.62
C ILE A 15 -7.84 8.26 -7.44
N LEU A 16 -7.40 8.06 -6.19
CA LEU A 16 -8.19 8.36 -4.99
C LEU A 16 -8.05 9.82 -4.58
N ASP A 17 -9.17 10.48 -4.30
CA ASP A 17 -9.20 11.90 -3.87
C ASP A 17 -8.35 12.13 -2.62
N THR A 18 -8.43 11.23 -1.63
CA THR A 18 -7.61 11.32 -0.41
C THR A 18 -6.13 11.14 -0.70
N TRP A 19 -5.77 10.32 -1.69
CA TRP A 19 -4.36 10.03 -2.03
C TRP A 19 -3.67 11.17 -2.78
N GLN A 20 -4.42 12.02 -3.48
CA GLN A 20 -3.87 13.17 -4.21
C GLN A 20 -2.98 14.08 -3.34
N GLN A 21 -3.21 14.14 -2.02
CA GLN A 21 -2.41 14.95 -1.11
C GLN A 21 -0.98 14.45 -0.87
N VAL A 22 -0.69 13.17 -1.12
CA VAL A 22 0.65 12.59 -0.91
C VAL A 22 1.55 12.66 -2.14
N ILE A 23 0.96 12.75 -3.35
CA ILE A 23 1.71 12.83 -4.61
C ILE A 23 2.78 13.95 -4.61
N PRO A 24 2.48 15.19 -4.15
CA PRO A 24 3.47 16.28 -4.15
C PRO A 24 4.63 16.08 -3.16
N ILE A 25 4.48 15.14 -2.21
CA ILE A 25 5.45 14.91 -1.13
C ILE A 25 6.10 13.52 -1.23
N TYR A 26 5.99 12.82 -2.36
CA TYR A 26 6.58 11.49 -2.54
C TYR A 26 8.09 11.43 -2.26
N ALA A 27 8.82 12.51 -2.56
CA ALA A 27 10.26 12.59 -2.29
C ALA A 27 10.60 12.90 -0.82
N ASP A 28 9.60 13.23 0.02
CA ASP A 28 9.75 13.58 1.43
C ASP A 28 9.27 12.43 2.31
N HIS A 29 10.15 11.46 2.53
CA HIS A 29 9.83 10.21 3.22
C HIS A 29 9.42 10.42 4.69
N GLU A 30 9.94 11.47 5.35
CA GLU A 30 9.59 11.78 6.73
C GLU A 30 8.14 12.27 6.80
N ARG A 31 7.77 13.19 5.89
CA ARG A 31 6.43 13.72 5.81
C ARG A 31 5.41 12.68 5.34
N LEU A 32 5.80 11.84 4.38
CA LEU A 32 5.00 10.68 3.98
C LEU A 32 4.72 9.76 5.17
N SER A 33 5.75 9.38 5.92
CA SER A 33 5.59 8.53 7.11
C SER A 33 4.60 9.13 8.11
N ALA A 34 4.67 10.44 8.35
CA ALA A 34 3.71 11.12 9.22
C ALA A 34 2.27 11.05 8.68
N VAL A 35 2.05 11.25 7.38
CA VAL A 35 0.72 11.17 6.74
C VAL A 35 0.18 9.75 6.78
N TYR A 36 1.00 8.73 6.53
CA TYR A 36 0.57 7.34 6.60
C TYR A 36 0.35 6.84 8.02
N ALA A 37 0.92 7.50 9.03
CA ALA A 37 0.60 7.24 10.44
C ALA A 37 -0.76 7.85 10.85
N ASP A 38 -1.27 8.84 10.11
CA ASP A 38 -2.50 9.56 10.43
C ASP A 38 -3.75 8.71 10.18
N TYR A 39 -4.59 8.58 11.22
CA TYR A 39 -5.81 7.78 11.15
C TYR A 39 -6.86 8.37 10.19
N SER A 40 -7.01 9.69 10.14
CA SER A 40 -7.95 10.37 9.26
C SER A 40 -7.57 10.20 7.80
N PHE A 41 -6.28 10.21 7.47
CA PHE A 41 -5.80 9.87 6.14
C PHE A 41 -6.19 8.43 5.75
N ARG A 42 -5.88 7.46 6.61
CA ARG A 42 -6.20 6.04 6.36
C ARG A 42 -7.70 5.81 6.18
N ASP A 43 -8.52 6.49 6.98
CA ASP A 43 -9.98 6.36 6.89
C ASP A 43 -10.57 7.07 5.66
N GLY A 44 -9.97 8.18 5.21
CA GLY A 44 -10.29 8.82 3.94
C GLY A 44 -9.99 7.90 2.75
N VAL A 45 -8.81 7.29 2.71
CA VAL A 45 -8.44 6.29 1.70
C VAL A 45 -9.43 5.12 1.74
N ARG A 46 -9.74 4.58 2.92
CA ARG A 46 -10.74 3.52 3.10
C ARG A 46 -12.11 3.91 2.54
N SER A 47 -12.50 5.17 2.69
CA SER A 47 -13.77 5.69 2.19
C SER A 47 -13.78 5.84 0.67
N ASP A 48 -12.70 6.33 0.07
CA ASP A 48 -12.56 6.42 -1.39
C ASP A 48 -12.59 5.04 -2.04
N LEU A 49 -11.88 4.07 -1.46
CA LEU A 49 -11.88 2.68 -1.90
C LEU A 49 -13.28 2.04 -1.90
N LYS A 50 -14.18 2.48 -1.01
CA LYS A 50 -15.58 2.00 -0.97
C LYS A 50 -16.46 2.69 -2.01
N ARG A 51 -16.14 3.93 -2.37
CA ARG A 51 -16.96 4.82 -3.20
C ARG A 51 -16.72 4.61 -4.69
N ASP A 52 -15.47 4.50 -5.10
CA ASP A 52 -15.12 4.53 -6.52
C ASP A 52 -15.15 3.11 -7.13
N ILE A 53 -16.00 2.91 -8.14
CA ILE A 53 -16.18 1.61 -8.81
C ILE A 53 -14.96 1.25 -9.66
N ALA A 54 -14.31 2.23 -10.30
CA ALA A 54 -13.11 1.98 -11.07
C ALA A 54 -12.04 1.42 -10.14
N VAL A 55 -11.85 2.08 -8.99
CA VAL A 55 -10.97 1.64 -7.91
C VAL A 55 -11.39 0.28 -7.36
N ARG A 56 -12.68 -0.01 -7.14
CA ARG A 56 -13.16 -1.30 -6.58
C ARG A 56 -12.79 -2.53 -7.42
N GLU A 57 -12.67 -2.38 -8.74
CA GLU A 57 -12.17 -3.49 -9.58
C GLU A 57 -10.66 -3.71 -9.40
N TYR A 58 -9.91 -2.67 -9.03
CA TYR A 58 -8.48 -2.75 -8.67
C TYR A 58 -8.24 -3.01 -7.17
N THR A 59 -9.22 -2.69 -6.34
CA THR A 59 -9.22 -2.74 -4.88
C THR A 59 -10.21 -3.82 -4.45
N PRO A 60 -9.77 -5.09 -4.40
CA PRO A 60 -8.67 -5.46 -3.54
C PRO A 60 -7.84 -6.58 -4.16
N GLN A 61 -6.85 -6.24 -4.99
CA GLN A 61 -5.83 -7.20 -5.37
C GLN A 61 -4.70 -7.27 -4.33
N PHE A 62 -4.97 -6.99 -3.05
CA PHE A 62 -4.01 -7.18 -1.95
C PHE A 62 -3.59 -8.64 -1.78
N ASP A 63 -4.38 -9.58 -2.30
CA ASP A 63 -4.07 -10.99 -2.50
C ASP A 63 -3.18 -11.25 -3.73
N ARG A 64 -2.78 -10.22 -4.47
CA ARG A 64 -1.93 -10.29 -5.68
C ARG A 64 -0.80 -9.25 -5.68
N ILE A 65 -0.75 -8.39 -4.66
CA ILE A 65 0.39 -7.51 -4.39
C ILE A 65 1.32 -8.28 -3.47
N HIS A 66 2.48 -8.68 -4.00
CA HIS A 66 3.50 -9.39 -3.26
C HIS A 66 4.53 -8.42 -2.69
N ILE A 67 4.97 -8.71 -1.47
CA ILE A 67 6.14 -8.07 -0.87
C ILE A 67 7.36 -8.78 -1.44
N ILE A 68 8.20 -8.08 -2.19
CA ILE A 68 9.36 -8.67 -2.87
C ILE A 68 10.69 -8.31 -2.21
N GLU A 69 10.72 -7.22 -1.43
CA GLU A 69 11.90 -6.79 -0.69
C GLU A 69 11.49 -6.17 0.64
N ALA A 70 12.34 -6.31 1.66
CA ALA A 70 12.19 -5.62 2.93
C ALA A 70 13.51 -5.05 3.44
N SER A 71 13.50 -3.77 3.79
CA SER A 71 14.68 -3.06 4.30
C SER A 71 14.99 -3.35 5.77
N ASP A 72 14.00 -3.79 6.55
CA ASP A 72 14.17 -4.19 7.96
C ASP A 72 14.01 -5.72 8.11
N SER A 73 14.98 -6.36 8.77
CA SER A 73 15.06 -7.81 8.93
C SER A 73 13.87 -8.40 9.70
N LYS A 74 13.18 -7.60 10.53
CA LYS A 74 11.96 -8.03 11.23
C LYS A 74 10.80 -8.33 10.27
N TYR A 75 10.85 -7.80 9.04
CA TYR A 75 9.84 -8.02 7.99
C TYR A 75 10.25 -9.01 6.91
N ALA A 76 11.45 -9.61 7.02
CA ALA A 76 11.91 -10.62 6.07
C ALA A 76 10.92 -11.80 5.95
N SER A 77 10.19 -12.12 7.03
CA SER A 77 9.16 -13.18 7.03
C SER A 77 7.91 -12.88 6.20
N TYR A 78 7.77 -11.64 5.70
CA TYR A 78 6.69 -11.22 4.82
C TYR A 78 7.09 -11.23 3.34
N ILE A 79 8.39 -11.34 3.02
CA ILE A 79 8.84 -11.46 1.62
C ILE A 79 8.24 -12.72 0.99
N GLY A 80 7.72 -12.58 -0.24
CA GLY A 80 7.01 -13.61 -0.98
C GLY A 80 5.52 -13.72 -0.64
N LYS A 81 5.08 -13.17 0.50
CA LYS A 81 3.67 -13.12 0.88
C LYS A 81 2.97 -11.95 0.22
N THR A 82 1.67 -12.09 0.08
CA THR A 82 0.77 -11.02 -0.35
C THR A 82 0.50 -10.07 0.82
N ILE A 83 0.13 -8.82 0.52
CA ILE A 83 -0.31 -7.85 1.56
C ILE A 83 -1.44 -8.43 2.41
N LYS A 84 -2.38 -9.15 1.78
CA LYS A 84 -3.48 -9.81 2.50
C LYS A 84 -2.99 -10.87 3.49
N GLU A 85 -2.01 -11.68 3.10
CA GLU A 85 -1.43 -12.71 3.98
C GLU A 85 -0.60 -12.09 5.11
N ALA A 86 0.16 -11.03 4.83
CA ALA A 86 0.92 -10.29 5.85
C ALA A 86 -0.01 -9.62 6.87
N ALA A 87 -1.12 -9.03 6.42
CA ALA A 87 -2.13 -8.44 7.27
C ALA A 87 -2.86 -9.49 8.12
N ALA A 88 -3.24 -10.62 7.53
CA ALA A 88 -3.87 -11.74 8.24
C ALA A 88 -2.95 -12.31 9.33
N ALA A 89 -1.64 -12.45 9.05
CA ALA A 89 -0.65 -12.90 10.03
C ALA A 89 -0.49 -11.93 11.21
N SER A 90 -0.85 -10.66 11.02
CA SER A 90 -0.75 -9.60 12.03
C SER A 90 -2.09 -9.24 12.67
N GLY A 91 -3.19 -9.89 12.25
CA GLY A 91 -4.55 -9.63 12.74
C GLY A 91 -5.10 -8.24 12.38
N VAL A 92 -4.56 -7.59 11.34
CA VAL A 92 -4.97 -6.25 10.90
C VAL A 92 -5.71 -6.29 9.57
N ASP A 93 -6.45 -5.22 9.26
CA ASP A 93 -7.07 -5.04 7.95
C ASP A 93 -5.99 -5.03 6.84
N PRO A 94 -6.24 -5.58 5.63
CA PRO A 94 -5.27 -5.55 4.52
C PRO A 94 -4.77 -4.16 4.14
N LEU A 95 -5.62 -3.13 4.26
CA LEU A 95 -5.22 -1.74 4.04
C LEU A 95 -4.27 -1.27 5.16
N ASP A 96 -4.51 -1.69 6.40
CA ASP A 96 -3.61 -1.43 7.52
C ASP A 96 -2.28 -2.19 7.42
N GLY A 97 -2.30 -3.40 6.85
CA GLY A 97 -1.09 -4.14 6.47
C GLY A 97 -0.28 -3.44 5.38
N PHE A 98 -0.94 -2.76 4.44
CA PHE A 98 -0.30 -1.94 3.42
C PHE A 98 0.44 -0.74 4.03
N TRP A 99 -0.11 -0.09 5.06
CA TRP A 99 0.57 1.01 5.75
C TRP A 99 1.75 0.55 6.62
N ILE A 100 1.68 -0.66 7.18
CA ILE A 100 2.79 -1.28 7.91
C ILE A 100 3.97 -1.53 6.97
N ALA A 101 3.73 -1.81 5.68
CA ALA A 101 4.79 -1.89 4.69
C ALA A 101 5.52 -0.55 4.48
N GLU A 102 4.79 0.56 4.52
CA GLU A 102 5.33 1.87 4.16
C GLU A 102 6.06 2.59 5.29
N LEU A 103 5.49 2.55 6.50
CA LEU A 103 6.03 3.24 7.68
C LEU A 103 7.43 2.75 8.09
N ASN A 104 7.91 1.68 7.46
CA ASN A 104 9.19 1.05 7.76
C ASN A 104 10.26 1.26 6.68
N GLN A 105 10.05 2.22 5.76
CA GLN A 105 10.99 2.67 4.73
C GLN A 105 11.67 1.52 3.97
N GLY A 106 11.02 1.05 2.90
CA GLY A 106 11.67 0.26 1.85
C GLY A 106 11.16 -1.17 1.68
N LEU A 107 9.83 -1.36 1.67
CA LEU A 107 9.24 -2.53 1.01
C LEU A 107 9.01 -2.22 -0.47
N MET A 108 9.59 -3.02 -1.36
CA MET A 108 9.21 -3.05 -2.77
C MET A 108 8.00 -3.95 -2.94
N LEU A 109 7.00 -3.47 -3.68
CA LEU A 109 5.77 -4.21 -3.95
C LEU A 109 5.69 -4.55 -5.44
N SER A 110 5.18 -5.73 -5.74
CA SER A 110 4.95 -6.17 -7.11
C SER A 110 3.48 -6.54 -7.29
N SER A 111 2.84 -5.97 -8.32
CA SER A 111 1.46 -6.28 -8.69
C SER A 111 1.40 -7.06 -10.00
N VAL A 112 0.60 -8.13 -10.01
CA VAL A 112 0.30 -8.91 -11.21
C VAL A 112 -1.01 -8.42 -11.82
N LEU A 113 -0.92 -7.50 -12.78
CA LEU A 113 -2.08 -7.15 -13.62
C LEU A 113 -2.28 -8.23 -14.68
N ARG A 114 -3.43 -8.93 -14.63
CA ARG A 114 -3.87 -9.78 -15.73
C ARG A 114 -4.38 -8.92 -16.88
N SER A 115 -3.94 -9.27 -18.08
CA SER A 115 -4.46 -8.84 -19.39
C SER A 115 -5.91 -9.27 -19.58
#